data_AF-A0A172XWX8-F1
#
_entry.id   AF-A0A172XWX8-F1
#
_cell.length_a   1.000
_cell.length_b   1.000
_cell.length_c   1.000
_cell.angle_alpha   90.00
_cell.angle_beta   90.00
_cell.angle_gamma   90.00
#
_symmetry.space_group_name_H-M   'P 1'
#
loop_
_entity.id
_entity.type
_entity.pdbx_description
1 polymer ?
#
loop_
_entity_poly.entity_id
_entity_poly.type
_entity_poly.pdbx_seq_one_letter_code
_entity_poly.pdbx_strand_id
1 'polypeptide(L)' 'MKNLKKLNRKDLEQINGAGVPPISHCNGCPTGAFGPNDTHSCEAYWGLPETCRKCVLVNMECFELVPILK' A
#
# COMPACT_ATOMS: atom_id res chain seq x y z
N MET A 1 12.15 27.15 7.97
CA MET A 1 10.94 26.29 7.87
C MET A 1 9.99 26.94 6.86
N LYS A 2 9.56 26.21 5.82
CA LYS A 2 8.65 26.78 4.80
C LYS A 2 7.27 26.97 5.46
N ASN A 3 6.67 28.15 5.32
CA ASN A 3 5.32 28.45 5.82
C ASN A 3 4.30 27.55 5.11
N LEU A 4 3.96 26.42 5.73
CA LEU A 4 2.89 25.55 5.24
C LEU A 4 1.56 26.28 5.49
N LYS A 5 0.95 26.77 4.40
CA LYS A 5 -0.39 27.35 4.47
C LYS A 5 -1.34 26.27 5.01
N LYS A 6 -2.10 26.60 6.04
CA LYS A 6 -3.12 25.71 6.62
C LYS A 6 -4.20 25.49 5.56
N LEU A 7 -4.14 24.34 4.89
CA LEU A 7 -5.15 23.92 3.92
C LEU A 7 -6.44 23.58 4.65
N ASN A 8 -7.58 24.00 4.11
CA ASN A 8 -8.87 23.59 4.63
C ASN A 8 -9.22 22.18 4.10
N ARG A 9 -10.26 21.55 4.65
CA ARG A 9 -10.66 20.18 4.27
C ARG A 9 -11.00 20.05 2.77
N LYS A 10 -11.66 21.05 2.18
CA LYS A 10 -12.01 21.05 0.75
C LYS A 10 -10.76 21.18 -0.12
N ASP A 11 -9.76 21.95 0.32
CA ASP A 11 -8.49 22.07 -0.40
C ASP A 11 -7.71 20.75 -0.33
N LEU A 12 -7.74 20.06 0.82
CA LEU A 12 -7.11 18.74 0.98
C LEU A 12 -7.77 17.67 0.09
N GLU A 13 -9.09 17.71 -0.08
CA GLU A 13 -9.82 16.81 -0.99
C GLU A 13 -9.39 16.99 -2.46
N GLN A 14 -8.94 18.18 -2.85
CA GLN A 14 -8.45 18.46 -4.20
C GLN A 14 -6.97 18.13 -4.40
N ILE A 15 -6.23 17.91 -3.32
CA ILE A 15 -4.85 17.45 -3.41
C ILE A 15 -4.91 15.96 -3.70
N ASN A 16 -4.82 15.64 -4.99
CA ASN A 16 -4.35 14.34 -5.40
C ASN A 16 -2.98 14.15 -4.73
N GLY A 17 -2.87 13.20 -3.80
CA GLY A 17 -1.58 12.87 -3.22
C GLY A 17 -0.56 12.57 -4.33
N ALA A 18 0.72 12.44 -3.99
CA ALA A 18 1.73 11.94 -4.94
C ALA A 18 1.43 10.53 -5.51
N GLY A 19 0.27 9.94 -5.15
CA GLY A 19 -0.38 8.87 -5.90
C GLY A 19 -0.92 9.40 -7.22
N VAL A 20 -0.12 9.21 -8.26
CA VAL A 20 -0.53 9.12 -9.66
C VAL A 20 -1.96 8.50 -9.75
N PRO A 21 -2.91 9.07 -10.54
CA PRO A 21 -4.26 8.53 -10.74
C PRO A 21 -4.20 7.04 -11.12
N PRO A 22 -5.25 6.23 -10.81
CA PRO A 22 -5.12 4.83 -10.42
C PRO A 22 -4.18 4.07 -11.37
N ILE A 23 -2.93 4.01 -10.93
CA ILE A 23 -2.02 2.91 -11.03
C ILE A 23 -2.22 2.06 -12.29
N SER A 24 -1.81 2.58 -13.45
CA SER A 24 -1.58 1.73 -14.64
C SER A 24 -0.69 0.54 -14.30
N HIS A 25 0.16 0.69 -13.29
CA HIS A 25 1.07 -0.33 -12.75
C HIS A 25 0.36 -1.40 -11.90
N CYS A 26 -0.86 -1.15 -11.43
CA CYS A 26 -1.68 -2.16 -10.73
C CYS A 26 -2.72 -2.81 -11.65
N ASN A 27 -2.85 -2.35 -12.90
CA ASN A 27 -3.75 -3.01 -13.85
C ASN A 27 -3.27 -4.44 -14.09
N GLY A 28 -4.16 -5.41 -13.81
CA GLY A 28 -3.84 -6.84 -13.89
C GLY A 28 -3.25 -7.44 -12.62
N CYS A 29 -3.03 -6.65 -11.56
CA CYS A 29 -2.68 -7.20 -10.25
C CYS A 29 -3.91 -7.86 -9.60
N PRO A 30 -3.70 -8.93 -8.83
CA PRO A 30 -4.79 -9.61 -8.16
C PRO A 30 -5.46 -8.70 -7.13
N THR A 31 -6.78 -8.76 -7.10
CA THR A 31 -7.61 -8.06 -6.11
C THR A 31 -7.87 -8.97 -4.92
N GLY A 32 -7.95 -8.38 -3.72
CA GLY A 32 -8.21 -9.11 -2.47
C GLY A 32 -7.14 -8.85 -1.43
N ALA A 33 -7.43 -9.26 -0.20
CA ALA A 33 -6.48 -9.21 0.91
C ALA A 33 -5.59 -10.47 0.91
N PHE A 34 -4.35 -10.30 1.36
CA PHE A 34 -3.36 -11.36 1.52
C PHE A 34 -3.02 -11.57 2.99
N GLY A 35 -3.17 -12.79 3.50
CA GLY A 35 -3.00 -13.09 4.91
C GLY A 35 -3.42 -14.51 5.28
N PRO A 36 -3.16 -14.96 6.52
CA PRO A 36 -3.45 -16.34 6.94
C PRO A 36 -4.94 -16.71 6.91
N ASN A 37 -5.83 -15.72 7.05
CA ASN A 37 -7.29 -15.88 7.04
C ASN A 37 -7.97 -15.04 5.94
N ASP A 38 -7.20 -14.56 4.97
CA ASP A 38 -7.70 -13.69 3.90
C ASP A 38 -7.92 -14.48 2.60
N THR A 39 -8.34 -13.77 1.54
CA THR A 39 -8.62 -14.36 0.22
C THR A 39 -7.41 -15.07 -0.38
N HIS A 40 -6.20 -14.55 -0.13
CA HIS A 40 -4.94 -15.09 -0.64
C HIS A 40 -3.97 -15.32 0.52
N SER A 41 -3.07 -16.31 0.40
CA SER A 41 -2.07 -16.60 1.44
C SER A 41 -0.91 -15.59 1.45
N CYS A 42 -0.16 -15.53 2.55
CA CYS A 42 1.07 -14.73 2.62
C CYS A 42 2.12 -15.14 1.57
N GLU A 43 2.20 -16.43 1.25
CA GLU A 43 3.10 -16.95 0.21
C GLU A 43 2.73 -16.40 -1.17
N ALA A 44 1.42 -16.32 -1.46
CA ALA A 44 0.93 -15.73 -2.69
C ALA A 44 1.31 -14.25 -2.81
N TYR A 45 1.34 -13.50 -1.69
CA TYR A 45 1.82 -12.12 -1.67
C TYR A 45 3.30 -12.01 -2.03
N TRP A 46 4.17 -12.83 -1.43
CA TRP A 46 5.61 -12.81 -1.70
C TRP A 46 5.98 -13.29 -3.11
N GLY A 47 5.11 -14.09 -3.75
CA GLY A 47 5.23 -14.47 -5.15
C GLY A 47 4.83 -13.37 -6.15
N LEU A 48 4.22 -12.28 -5.71
CA LEU A 48 3.81 -11.19 -6.61
C LEU A 48 5.01 -10.38 -7.13
N PRO A 49 4.92 -9.87 -8.37
CA PRO A 49 5.82 -8.83 -8.84
C PRO A 49 5.86 -7.66 -7.86
N GLU A 50 7.03 -7.03 -7.70
CA GLU A 50 7.19 -5.88 -6.80
C GLU A 50 6.22 -4.73 -7.10
N THR A 51 5.81 -4.59 -8.36
CA THR A 51 4.78 -3.64 -8.77
C THR A 51 3.45 -3.96 -8.10
N CYS A 52 3.00 -5.21 -8.16
CA CYS A 52 1.74 -5.65 -7.56
C CYS A 52 1.78 -5.71 -6.04
N ARG A 53 2.94 -5.98 -5.41
CA ARG A 53 3.06 -5.95 -3.94
C ARG A 53 2.75 -4.58 -3.33
N LYS A 54 2.90 -3.50 -4.10
CA LYS A 54 2.55 -2.13 -3.71
C LYS A 54 1.08 -1.77 -3.96
N CYS A 55 0.34 -2.67 -4.60
CA CYS A 55 -1.03 -2.47 -5.05
C CYS A 55 -2.08 -3.19 -4.20
N VAL A 56 -1.66 -4.19 -3.44
CA VAL A 56 -2.56 -5.11 -2.73
C VAL A 56 -2.52 -4.86 -1.23
N LEU A 57 -3.63 -5.19 -0.57
CA LEU A 57 -3.70 -5.18 0.89
C LEU A 57 -3.09 -6.47 1.42
N VAL A 58 -2.16 -6.36 2.36
CA VAL A 58 -1.48 -7.50 2.99
C VAL A 58 -1.54 -7.36 4.50
N ASN A 59 -1.81 -8.46 5.19
CA ASN A 59 -1.80 -8.55 6.63
C ASN A 59 -0.35 -8.45 7.15
N MET A 60 -0.15 -7.73 8.25
CA MET A 60 1.15 -7.56 8.89
C MET A 60 1.77 -8.89 9.34
N GLU A 61 0.94 -9.91 9.59
CA GLU A 61 1.39 -11.27 9.93
C GLU A 61 2.20 -11.93 8.80
N CYS A 62 2.11 -11.43 7.56
CA CYS A 62 2.93 -11.91 6.45
C CYS A 62 4.38 -11.39 6.49
N PHE A 63 4.72 -10.51 7.43
CA PHE A 63 6.07 -9.98 7.60
C PHE A 63 6.72 -10.52 8.87
N GLU A 64 7.99 -10.91 8.76
CA GLU A 64 8.78 -11.25 9.93
C GLU A 64 9.16 -9.98 10.70
N LEU A 65 8.90 -9.99 12.01
CA LEU A 65 9.33 -8.92 12.91
C LEU A 65 10.85 -9.03 13.07
N VAL A 66 11.60 -8.14 12.43
CA VAL A 66 13.04 -8.02 12.69
C VAL A 66 13.23 -7.24 14.00
N PRO A 67 13.75 -7.87 15.08
CA PRO A 67 14.05 -7.13 16.29
C PRO A 67 15.16 -6.13 16.00
N ILE A 68 14.90 -4.84 16.26
CA ILE A 68 15.94 -3.81 16.21
C ILE A 68 16.83 -4.07 17.43
N LEU A 69 17.91 -4.83 17.22
CA LEU A 69 18.98 -4.98 18.21
C LEU A 69 19.51 -3.57 18.52
N LYS A 70 19.28 -3.14 19.77
CA LYS A 70 19.81 -1.90 20.34
C LYS A 70 21.21 -2.13 20.88
#